data_AF-A0A3N7CBZ5-F1
#
_entry.id   AF-A0A3N7CBZ5-F1
#
_cell.length_a   1.000
_cell.length_b   1.000
_cell.length_c   1.000
_cell.angle_alpha   90.00
_cell.angle_beta   90.00
_cell.angle_gamma   90.00
#
_symmetry.space_group_name_H-M   'P 1'
#
loop_
_entity.id
_entity.type
_entity.pdbx_description
1 polymer ?
#
loop_
_entity_poly.entity_id
_entity_poly.type
_entity_poly.pdbx_seq_one_letter_code
_entity_poly.pdbx_strand_id
1 'polypeptide(L)'
;MSEPNLTLKCLGRTKRGDVLVGRYHLEVTDIRSGKTATISVEPRHSASARSMKRILLERCIFYRATRAEHDQVLLEILDPLTEAIQK
;
A
#
# COMPACT_ATOMS: atom_id res chain seq x y z
N MET A 1 -0.01 19.83 9.03
CA MET A 1 0.01 18.53 8.33
C MET A 1 1.26 17.79 8.78
N SER A 2 1.14 16.58 9.31
CA SER A 2 2.32 15.78 9.66
C SER A 2 2.95 15.27 8.37
N GLU A 3 4.22 15.55 8.15
CA GLU A 3 4.95 14.98 7.01
C GLU A 3 4.82 13.46 7.03
N PRO A 4 4.54 12.83 5.86
CA PRO A 4 4.40 11.39 5.79
C PRO A 4 5.75 10.77 6.14
N ASN A 5 5.78 9.93 7.17
CA ASN A 5 7.02 9.26 7.58
C ASN A 5 7.40 8.10 6.66
N LEU A 6 6.58 7.83 5.64
CA LEU A 6 6.74 6.72 4.72
C LEU A 6 6.18 7.08 3.35
N THR A 7 6.78 6.50 2.31
CA THR A 7 6.32 6.56 0.93
C THR A 7 5.83 5.18 0.53
N LEU A 8 4.68 5.12 -0.15
CA LEU A 8 4.12 3.88 -0.68
C LEU A 8 4.00 4.00 -2.19
N LYS A 9 4.42 2.97 -2.91
CA LYS A 9 4.37 2.91 -4.36
C LYS A 9 3.79 1.58 -4.81
N CYS A 10 2.81 1.61 -5.71
CA CYS A 10 2.32 0.39 -6.34
C CYS A 10 3.32 -0.05 -7.40
N LEU A 11 3.88 -1.25 -7.26
CA LEU A 11 4.70 -1.89 -8.29
C LEU A 11 3.84 -2.67 -9.30
N GLY A 12 2.62 -3.03 -8.90
CA GLY A 12 1.67 -3.70 -9.77
C GLY A 12 0.67 -4.55 -8.99
N ARG A 13 -0.07 -5.38 -9.73
CA ARG A 13 -1.07 -6.29 -9.17
C ARG A 13 -1.02 -7.64 -9.87
N THR A 14 -1.31 -8.69 -9.12
CA THR A 14 -1.55 -10.02 -9.67
C THR A 14 -3.05 -10.25 -9.72
N LYS A 15 -3.57 -10.57 -10.92
CA LYS A 15 -4.97 -10.96 -11.09
C LYS A 15 -5.18 -12.37 -10.57
N ARG A 16 -6.31 -12.61 -9.93
CA ARG A 16 -6.87 -13.93 -9.69
C ARG A 16 -7.70 -14.29 -10.93
N GLY A 17 -7.88 -15.59 -11.21
CA GLY A 17 -8.45 -16.10 -12.48
C GLY A 17 -9.86 -15.58 -12.83
N ASP A 18 -10.50 -14.87 -11.91
CA ASP A 18 -11.79 -14.19 -11.99
C ASP A 18 -11.68 -12.70 -12.38
N VAL A 19 -10.54 -12.26 -12.94
CA VAL A 19 -10.24 -10.85 -13.33
C VAL A 19 -10.08 -9.90 -12.13
N LEU A 20 -10.50 -10.32 -10.93
CA LEU A 20 -10.33 -9.58 -9.70
C LEU A 20 -8.85 -9.51 -9.29
N VAL A 21 -8.49 -8.42 -8.61
CA VAL A 21 -7.14 -8.29 -8.05
C VAL A 21 -6.98 -9.29 -6.90
N GLY A 22 -6.07 -10.26 -7.07
CA GLY A 22 -5.72 -11.18 -6.01
C GLY A 22 -4.79 -10.53 -4.99
N ARG A 23 -3.75 -9.83 -5.47
CA ARG A 23 -2.75 -9.15 -4.63
C ARG A 23 -2.22 -7.88 -5.28
N TYR A 24 -1.97 -6.87 -4.46
CA TYR A 24 -1.16 -5.69 -4.79
C TYR A 24 0.28 -5.93 -4.35
N HIS A 25 1.24 -5.53 -5.19
CA HIS A 25 2.66 -5.48 -4.86
C HIS A 25 3.00 -4.03 -4.58
N LEU A 26 3.33 -3.74 -3.33
CA LEU A 26 3.63 -2.40 -2.86
C LEU A 26 5.08 -2.31 -2.44
N GLU A 27 5.77 -1.26 -2.87
CA GLU A 27 7.04 -0.84 -2.31
C GLU A 27 6.77 0.20 -1.24
N VAL A 28 7.38 0.01 -0.06
CA VAL A 28 7.20 0.88 1.09
C VAL A 28 8.57 1.35 1.53
N THR A 29 8.77 2.66 1.54
CA THR A 29 10.01 3.30 1.96
C THR A 29 9.76 4.08 3.24
N ASP A 30 10.41 3.71 4.33
CA ASP A 30 10.45 4.51 5.56
C ASP A 30 11.45 5.65 5.37
N ILE A 31 10.96 6.89 5.34
CA ILE A 31 11.78 8.08 5.06
C ILE A 31 12.78 8.32 6.19
N ARG A 32 12.44 7.94 7.43
CA ARG A 32 13.31 8.18 8.59
C ARG A 32 14.53 7.26 8.60
N SER A 33 14.34 6.02 8.18
CA SER A 33 15.41 5.00 8.17
C SER A 33 16.03 4.79 6.80
N GLY A 34 15.42 5.30 5.74
CA GLY A 34 15.76 4.99 4.35
C GLY A 34 15.43 3.54 3.95
N LYS A 35 14.79 2.78 4.83
CA LYS A 35 14.53 1.36 4.62
C LYS A 35 13.41 1.19 3.62
N THR A 36 13.67 0.43 2.56
CA THR A 36 12.68 0.06 1.56
C THR A 36 12.33 -1.42 1.68
N ALA A 37 11.04 -1.76 1.59
CA ALA A 37 10.58 -3.13 1.58
C ALA A 37 9.44 -3.31 0.57
N THR A 38 9.44 -4.43 -0.12
CA THR A 38 8.33 -4.85 -1.00
C THR A 38 7.40 -5.79 -0.24
N ILE A 39 6.10 -5.53 -0.28
CA ILE A 39 5.07 -6.37 0.32
C ILE A 39 4.04 -6.78 -0.73
N SER A 40 3.53 -8.00 -0.62
CA SER A 40 2.39 -8.48 -1.40
C SER A 40 1.17 -8.56 -0.48
N VAL A 41 0.15 -7.77 -0.76
CA VAL A 41 -1.02 -7.59 0.10
C VAL A 41 -2.30 -7.84 -0.67
N GLU A 42 -3.23 -8.58 -0.07
CA GLU A 42 -4.57 -8.78 -0.64
C GLU A 42 -5.43 -7.52 -0.46
N PRO A 43 -6.37 -7.22 -1.38
CA PRO A 43 -7.19 -6.00 -1.32
C PRO A 43 -7.88 -5.76 0.02
N ARG A 44 -8.41 -6.83 0.64
CA ARG A 44 -9.05 -6.79 1.97
C ARG A 44 -8.11 -6.35 3.09
N HIS A 45 -6.82 -6.70 2.97
CA HIS A 45 -5.80 -6.35 3.95
C HIS A 45 -5.23 -4.96 3.68
N SER A 46 -5.11 -4.55 2.42
CA SER A 46 -4.71 -3.18 2.08
C SER A 46 -5.77 -2.16 2.50
N ALA A 47 -7.07 -2.50 2.39
CA ALA A 47 -8.17 -1.62 2.79
C ALA A 47 -8.31 -1.42 4.32
N SER A 48 -7.54 -2.18 5.12
CA SER A 48 -7.58 -2.08 6.57
C SER A 48 -6.29 -1.50 7.11
N ALA A 49 -6.35 -0.26 7.62
CA ALA A 49 -5.21 0.42 8.24
C ALA A 49 -4.54 -0.43 9.33
N ARG A 50 -5.33 -1.20 10.11
CA ARG A 50 -4.82 -2.09 11.15
C ARG A 50 -4.04 -3.27 10.57
N SER A 51 -4.55 -3.88 9.51
CA SER A 51 -3.87 -4.98 8.83
C SER A 51 -2.59 -4.49 8.15
N MET A 52 -2.64 -3.35 7.46
CA MET A 52 -1.47 -2.73 6.84
C MET A 52 -0.39 -2.42 7.89
N LYS A 53 -0.79 -1.87 9.04
CA LYS A 53 0.14 -1.62 10.15
C LYS A 53 0.83 -2.89 10.64
N ARG A 54 0.11 -3.99 10.81
CA ARG A 54 0.72 -5.28 11.22
C ARG A 54 1.72 -5.78 10.19
N ILE A 55 1.34 -5.77 8.91
CA ILE A 55 2.20 -6.25 7.81
C ILE A 55 3.49 -5.43 7.71
N LEU A 56 3.39 -4.12 7.90
CA LEU A 56 4.56 -3.23 7.88
C LEU A 56 5.43 -3.38 9.13
N LEU A 57 4.83 -3.60 10.30
CA LEU A 57 5.58 -3.90 11.53
C LEU A 57 6.38 -5.20 11.43
N GLU A 58 5.86 -6.23 10.76
CA GLU A 58 6.62 -7.46 10.45
C GLU A 58 7.85 -7.19 9.57
N ARG A 59 7.86 -6.07 8.83
CA ARG A 59 9.00 -5.60 8.04
C ARG A 59 9.84 -4.54 8.77
N CYS A 60 9.57 -4.31 10.05
CA CYS A 60 10.15 -3.25 10.88
C CYS A 60 9.94 -1.84 10.30
N ILE A 61 8.81 -1.61 9.65
CA ILE A 61 8.40 -0.30 9.13
C ILE A 61 7.24 0.23 9.98
N PHE A 62 7.40 1.43 10.52
CA PHE A 62 6.39 2.03 11.39
C PHE A 62 5.30 2.74 10.58
N TYR A 63 4.16 2.08 10.42
CA TYR A 63 2.97 2.69 9.85
C TYR A 63 2.18 3.46 10.93
N ARG A 64 2.21 4.80 10.86
CA ARG A 64 1.54 5.71 11.81
C ARG A 64 0.33 6.45 11.22
N ALA A 65 -0.06 6.12 9.99
CA ALA A 65 -1.20 6.78 9.35
C ALA A 65 -2.47 6.59 10.18
N THR A 66 -3.20 7.69 10.36
CA THR A 66 -4.60 7.69 10.78
C THR A 66 -5.46 7.02 9.71
N ARG A 67 -6.73 6.74 10.03
CA ARG A 67 -7.64 6.13 9.05
C ARG A 67 -7.83 7.03 7.81
N ALA A 68 -8.01 8.33 8.01
CA ALA A 68 -8.14 9.28 6.90
C ALA A 68 -6.87 9.33 6.03
N GLU A 69 -5.68 9.36 6.64
CA GLU A 69 -4.41 9.31 5.90
C GLU A 69 -4.23 7.98 5.16
N HIS A 70 -4.65 6.86 5.77
CA HIS A 70 -4.63 5.55 5.13
C HIS A 70 -5.53 5.50 3.90
N ASP A 71 -6.75 6.02 4.00
CA ASP A 71 -7.71 6.05 2.90
C ASP A 71 -7.20 6.94 1.76
N GLN A 72 -6.60 8.10 2.08
CA GLN A 72 -5.96 8.99 1.09
C GLN A 72 -4.80 8.30 0.36
N VAL A 73 -3.93 7.62 1.11
CA VAL A 73 -2.81 6.86 0.55
C VAL A 73 -3.30 5.72 -0.35
N LEU A 74 -4.39 5.04 0.02
CA LEU A 74 -4.99 4.03 -0.84
C LEU A 74 -5.51 4.63 -2.14
N LEU A 75 -6.16 5.79 -2.10
CA LEU A 75 -6.60 6.50 -3.31
C LEU A 75 -5.40 6.80 -4.20
N GLU A 76 -4.34 7.40 -3.68
CA GLU A 76 -3.14 7.74 -4.45
C GLU A 76 -2.43 6.54 -5.09
N ILE A 77 -2.46 5.38 -4.43
CA ILE A 77 -1.83 4.14 -4.92
C ILE A 77 -2.72 3.41 -5.95
N LEU A 78 -4.04 3.49 -5.79
CA LEU A 78 -5.01 2.71 -6.58
C LEU A 78 -5.63 3.48 -7.74
N ASP A 79 -5.77 4.81 -7.66
CA ASP A 79 -6.29 5.64 -8.76
C ASP A 79 -5.48 5.49 -10.06
N PRO A 80 -4.13 5.59 -10.03
CA PRO A 80 -3.32 5.43 -11.24
C PRO A 80 -3.46 4.03 -11.87
N LEU A 81 -3.84 3.03 -11.06
CA LEU A 81 -4.03 1.66 -11.48
C LEU A 81 -5.37 1.43 -12.20
N THR A 82 -6.32 2.36 -12.04
CA THR A 82 -7.63 2.35 -12.70
C THR A 82 -7.52 2.87 -14.13
N GLU A 83 -6.70 3.90 -14.37
CA GLU A 83 -6.45 4.42 -15.72
C GLU A 83 -5.68 3.43 -16.61
N ALA A 84 -4.81 2.60 -16.03
CA ALA A 84 -4.08 1.55 -16.76
C ALA A 84 -4.96 0.36 -17.21
N ILE A 85 -6.25 0.32 -16.86
CA ILE A 85 -7.21 -0.73 -17.32
C ILE A 85 -7.99 -0.29 -18.55
N GLN A 86 -7.99 1.01 -18.89
CA GLN A 86 -8.78 1.56 -20.00
C GLN A 86 -8.02 1.74 -21.32
N LYS A 87 -6.79 1.21 -21.45
CA LYS A 87 -6.05 1.18 -22.73
C LYS A 87 -5.78 -0.24 -23.20
#